data_AF-A0AAD5GE35-F1
#
_entry.id   AF-A0AAD5GE35-F1
#
_cell.length_a   1.000
_cell.length_b   1.000
_cell.length_c   1.000
_cell.angle_alpha   90.00
_cell.angle_beta   90.00
_cell.angle_gamma   90.00
#
_symmetry.space_group_name_H-M   'P 1'
#
loop_
_entity.id
_entity.type
_entity.pdbx_description
1 polymer ?
#
loop_
_entity_poly.entity_id
_entity_poly.type
_entity_poly.pdbx_seq_one_letter_code
_entity_poly.pdbx_strand_id
1 'polypeptide(L)'
;MHRAYDALFIRKNPFLTFRVLISGFLRCLFVFVPFVAFQAYGYYNLCAGHDPDKLRPWCRAKIPLLYNFIQSHYWGVGFLRYFQLKQLPNFLLASPILSIALCSVVHYVKLQPQVFFSLGFQADAKPASFLKTQTSTVSREVQALRRRKRSEQEVAPTVLSTDNVSIEKVDRFSIILVPFVLHLGFMVATAFFVMHVQVATRFLSSSPPIYWFASYVLASHKGWGYLIWGYCAAYILIGSLLFSNFYPFT
;
A
#
# COMPACT_ATOMS: atom_id res chain seq x y z
N MET A 1 13.25 8.98 4.38
CA MET A 1 13.22 9.19 5.83
C MET A 1 14.52 8.73 6.50
N HIS A 2 14.97 7.48 6.35
CA HIS A 2 16.22 6.99 6.95
C HIS A 2 17.48 7.81 6.60
N ARG A 3 17.73 8.14 5.32
CA ARG A 3 18.87 8.99 4.94
C ARG A 3 18.84 10.40 5.57
N ALA A 4 17.64 10.93 5.84
CA ALA A 4 17.49 12.20 6.52
C ALA A 4 17.83 12.06 8.01
N TYR A 5 17.35 10.97 8.64
CA TYR A 5 17.65 10.63 10.02
C TYR A 5 19.13 10.35 10.26
N ASP A 6 19.79 9.56 9.41
CA ASP A 6 21.24 9.30 9.49
C ASP A 6 22.06 10.59 9.31
N ALA A 7 21.64 11.46 8.38
CA ALA A 7 22.31 12.75 8.17
C ALA A 7 22.14 13.69 9.38
N LEU A 8 20.94 13.70 9.98
CA LEU A 8 20.58 14.51 11.14
C LEU A 8 21.29 14.06 12.43
N PHE A 9 21.18 12.77 12.77
CA PHE A 9 21.55 12.26 14.07
C PHE A 9 22.95 11.61 14.10
N ILE A 10 23.34 10.90 13.03
CA ILE A 10 24.62 10.16 13.00
C ILE A 10 25.76 11.05 12.51
N ARG A 11 25.58 11.74 11.37
CA ARG A 11 26.65 12.56 10.77
C ARG A 11 26.74 14.00 11.30
N LYS A 12 25.71 14.50 12.01
CA LYS A 12 25.59 15.89 12.50
C LYS A 12 26.00 16.95 11.46
N ASN A 13 25.81 16.67 10.17
CA ASN A 13 26.21 17.57 9.09
C ASN A 13 25.00 18.39 8.64
N PRO A 14 24.92 19.69 9.01
CA PRO A 14 23.75 20.50 8.75
C PRO A 14 23.50 20.70 7.24
N PHE A 15 24.57 20.76 6.43
CA PHE A 15 24.45 20.94 4.99
C PHE A 15 23.82 19.72 4.30
N LEU A 16 24.23 18.51 4.69
CA LEU A 16 23.68 17.28 4.13
C LEU A 16 22.19 17.11 4.51
N THR A 17 21.87 17.40 5.77
CA THR A 17 20.50 17.44 6.28
C THR A 17 19.62 18.40 5.47
N PHE A 18 20.06 19.64 5.32
CA PHE A 18 19.32 20.68 4.60
C PHE A 18 19.07 20.26 3.14
N ARG A 19 20.08 19.72 2.46
CA ARG A 19 19.94 19.20 1.08
C ARG A 19 18.91 18.07 0.98
N VAL A 20 18.86 17.15 1.95
CA VAL A 20 17.89 16.06 1.97
C VAL A 20 16.47 16.57 2.22
N LEU A 21 16.30 17.50 3.16
CA LEU A 21 15.00 18.11 3.46
C LEU A 21 14.46 18.91 2.27
N ILE A 22 15.29 19.75 1.64
CA ILE A 22 14.92 20.50 0.43
C ILE A 22 14.57 19.55 -0.71
N SER A 23 15.39 18.53 -0.96
CA SER A 23 15.08 17.57 -2.02
C SER A 23 13.76 16.85 -1.76
N GLY A 24 13.46 16.50 -0.50
CA GLY A 24 12.18 15.95 -0.09
C GLY A 24 11.03 16.92 -0.35
N PHE A 25 11.15 18.16 0.11
CA PHE A 25 10.16 19.21 -0.08
C PHE A 25 9.86 19.48 -1.57
N LEU A 26 10.89 19.64 -2.39
CA LEU A 26 10.76 19.86 -3.83
C LEU A 26 10.06 18.68 -4.53
N ARG A 27 10.38 17.44 -4.14
CA ARG A 27 9.71 16.24 -4.65
C ARG A 27 8.22 16.24 -4.28
N CYS A 28 7.89 16.57 -3.03
CA CYS A 28 6.50 16.70 -2.59
C CYS A 28 5.76 17.78 -3.38
N LEU A 29 6.36 18.96 -3.55
CA LEU A 29 5.77 20.06 -4.31
C LEU A 29 5.49 19.64 -5.77
N PHE A 30 6.46 18.98 -6.42
CA PHE A 30 6.32 18.52 -7.80
C PHE A 30 5.15 17.53 -7.98
N VAL A 31 4.88 16.67 -6.98
CA VAL A 31 3.73 15.75 -7.00
C VAL A 31 2.39 16.49 -6.98
N PHE A 32 2.30 17.66 -6.34
CA PHE A 32 1.06 18.45 -6.29
C PHE A 32 0.85 19.35 -7.51
N VAL A 33 1.88 19.61 -8.31
CA VAL A 33 1.79 20.50 -9.49
C VAL A 33 0.68 20.07 -10.46
N PRO A 34 0.58 18.80 -10.90
CA PRO A 34 -0.47 18.38 -11.83
C PRO A 34 -1.88 18.55 -11.26
N PHE A 35 -2.05 18.28 -9.96
CA PHE A 35 -3.32 18.46 -9.28
C PHE A 35 -3.74 19.94 -9.28
N VAL A 36 -2.85 20.84 -8.86
CA VAL A 36 -3.13 22.28 -8.82
C VAL A 36 -3.38 22.83 -10.22
N ALA A 37 -2.57 22.42 -11.21
CA ALA A 37 -2.73 22.82 -12.60
C ALA A 37 -4.10 22.40 -13.15
N PHE A 38 -4.55 21.17 -12.87
CA PHE A 38 -5.86 20.69 -13.32
C PHE A 38 -7.02 21.44 -12.64
N GLN A 39 -6.92 21.72 -11.34
CA GLN A 39 -7.94 22.51 -10.64
C GLN A 39 -8.02 23.95 -11.17
N ALA A 40 -6.86 24.58 -11.41
CA ALA A 40 -6.78 25.90 -12.01
C ALA A 40 -7.38 25.90 -13.42
N TYR A 41 -7.00 24.94 -14.26
CA TYR A 41 -7.56 24.76 -15.60
C TYR A 41 -9.08 24.61 -15.57
N GLY A 42 -9.63 23.77 -14.68
CA GLY A 42 -11.07 23.61 -14.52
C GLY A 42 -11.77 24.91 -14.10
N TYR A 43 -11.16 25.67 -13.18
CA TYR A 43 -11.70 26.95 -12.72
C TYR A 43 -11.71 28.02 -13.83
N TYR A 44 -10.60 28.17 -14.56
CA TYR A 44 -10.53 29.17 -15.64
C TYR A 44 -11.48 28.87 -16.80
N ASN A 45 -11.74 27.60 -17.11
CA ASN A 45 -12.65 27.25 -18.19
C ASN A 45 -14.14 27.31 -17.78
N LEU A 46 -14.48 26.99 -16.53
CA LEU A 46 -15.88 26.84 -16.10
C LEU A 46 -16.42 27.98 -15.24
N CYS A 47 -15.53 28.73 -14.57
CA CYS A 47 -15.93 29.77 -13.62
C CYS A 47 -15.49 31.18 -14.06
N ALA A 48 -14.34 31.34 -14.72
CA ALA A 48 -13.87 32.66 -15.13
C ALA A 48 -14.72 33.24 -16.26
N GLY A 49 -15.10 34.52 -16.14
CA GLY A 49 -15.83 35.27 -17.17
C GLY A 49 -17.30 34.91 -17.36
N HIS A 50 -17.90 34.08 -16.50
CA HIS A 50 -19.32 33.70 -16.57
C HIS A 50 -20.17 34.47 -15.56
N ASP A 51 -21.46 34.69 -15.89
CA ASP A 51 -22.42 35.39 -15.03
C ASP A 51 -22.59 34.68 -13.68
N PRO A 52 -22.51 35.41 -12.55
CA PRO A 52 -22.58 34.83 -11.22
C PRO A 52 -23.83 33.96 -11.03
N ASP A 53 -24.97 34.31 -11.61
CA ASP A 53 -26.25 33.59 -11.44
C ASP A 53 -26.31 32.24 -12.17
N LYS A 54 -25.41 32.02 -13.15
CA LYS A 54 -25.28 30.74 -13.88
C LYS A 54 -24.13 29.87 -13.36
N LEU A 55 -23.29 30.39 -12.45
CA LEU A 55 -22.15 29.67 -11.91
C LEU A 55 -22.58 28.49 -11.04
N ARG A 56 -21.83 27.39 -11.13
CA ARG A 56 -22.02 26.25 -10.24
C ARG A 56 -21.59 26.61 -8.80
N PRO A 57 -22.25 26.04 -7.77
CA PRO A 57 -21.97 26.39 -6.37
C PRO A 57 -20.50 26.21 -5.94
N TRP A 58 -19.79 25.25 -6.53
CA TRP A 58 -18.38 24.99 -6.21
C TRP A 58 -17.44 26.11 -6.67
N CYS A 59 -17.81 26.92 -7.68
CA CYS A 59 -17.03 28.08 -8.11
C CYS A 59 -17.00 29.18 -7.03
N ARG A 60 -18.04 29.27 -6.19
CA ARG A 60 -18.17 30.25 -5.09
C ARG A 60 -17.64 29.71 -3.74
N ALA A 61 -17.22 28.46 -3.69
CA ALA A 61 -16.70 27.87 -2.46
C ALA A 61 -15.35 28.49 -2.09
N LYS A 62 -15.05 28.55 -0.77
CA LYS A 62 -13.77 29.05 -0.24
C LYS A 62 -12.55 28.35 -0.87
N ILE A 63 -12.71 27.08 -1.23
CA ILE A 63 -11.74 26.31 -2.01
C ILE A 63 -12.50 25.70 -3.19
N PRO A 64 -12.32 26.18 -4.43
CA PRO A 64 -13.09 25.72 -5.59
C PRO A 64 -12.55 24.37 -6.09
N LEU A 65 -12.95 23.29 -5.41
CA LEU A 65 -12.59 21.92 -5.78
C LEU A 65 -13.65 21.31 -6.69
N LEU A 66 -13.42 21.39 -8.01
CA LEU A 66 -14.29 20.82 -9.04
C LEU A 66 -14.57 19.33 -8.77
N TYR A 67 -13.52 18.54 -8.54
CA TYR A 67 -13.65 17.09 -8.41
C TYR A 67 -14.42 16.69 -7.14
N ASN A 68 -14.20 17.37 -6.01
CA ASN A 68 -14.94 17.09 -4.76
C ASN A 68 -16.45 17.37 -4.92
N PHE A 69 -16.80 18.43 -5.66
CA PHE A 69 -18.20 18.69 -6.01
C PHE A 69 -18.80 17.58 -6.88
N ILE A 70 -18.09 17.16 -7.93
CA ILE A 70 -18.57 16.08 -8.82
C ILE A 70 -18.76 14.77 -8.05
N GLN A 71 -17.75 14.39 -7.26
CA GLN A 71 -17.76 13.18 -6.45
C GLN A 71 -18.95 13.13 -5.50
N SER A 72 -19.23 14.24 -4.80
CA SER A 72 -20.32 14.28 -3.82
C SER A 72 -21.70 14.43 -4.46
N HIS A 73 -21.85 15.29 -5.48
CA HIS A 73 -23.14 15.66 -6.07
C HIS A 73 -23.65 14.63 -7.07
N TYR A 74 -22.79 14.11 -7.95
CA TYR A 74 -23.19 13.18 -9.01
C TYR A 74 -22.93 11.72 -8.65
N TRP A 75 -21.85 11.43 -7.93
CA TRP A 75 -21.47 10.05 -7.62
C TRP A 75 -21.85 9.63 -6.21
N GLY A 76 -22.33 10.53 -5.36
CA GLY A 76 -22.71 10.23 -3.99
C GLY A 76 -21.54 9.75 -3.11
N VAL A 77 -20.30 10.07 -3.48
CA VAL A 77 -19.10 9.73 -2.70
C VAL A 77 -19.09 10.56 -1.41
N GLY A 78 -18.77 9.92 -0.30
CA GLY A 78 -18.66 10.58 0.99
C GLY A 78 -18.50 9.56 2.12
N PHE A 79 -18.21 10.05 3.32
CA PHE A 79 -18.01 9.20 4.49
C PHE A 79 -19.25 8.33 4.74
N LEU A 80 -19.08 7.02 4.65
CA LEU A 80 -20.08 5.97 4.86
C LEU A 80 -21.34 6.03 3.96
N ARG A 81 -21.40 6.91 2.95
CA ARG A 81 -22.58 7.06 2.08
C ARG A 81 -22.89 5.81 1.25
N TYR A 82 -21.90 4.96 1.03
CA TYR A 82 -22.01 3.76 0.19
C TYR A 82 -22.49 2.51 0.93
N PHE A 83 -22.60 2.53 2.26
CA PHE A 83 -23.03 1.38 3.05
C PHE A 83 -24.55 1.19 2.95
N GLN A 84 -25.00 0.63 1.84
CA GLN A 84 -26.39 0.26 1.58
C GLN A 84 -26.50 -1.25 1.36
N LEU A 85 -27.58 -1.87 1.85
CA LEU A 85 -27.82 -3.32 1.70
C LEU A 85 -27.86 -3.76 0.22
N LYS A 86 -28.32 -2.88 -0.68
CA LYS A 86 -28.33 -3.13 -2.13
C LYS A 86 -26.93 -3.36 -2.71
N GLN A 87 -25.89 -2.86 -2.05
CA GLN A 87 -24.49 -2.96 -2.49
C GLN A 87 -23.77 -4.18 -1.92
N LEU A 88 -24.44 -5.02 -1.11
CA LEU A 88 -23.85 -6.20 -0.50
C LEU A 88 -23.14 -7.13 -1.52
N PRO A 89 -23.69 -7.39 -2.72
CA PRO A 89 -22.99 -8.21 -3.72
C PRO A 89 -21.66 -7.62 -4.15
N ASN A 90 -21.57 -6.29 -4.28
CA ASN A 90 -20.32 -5.61 -4.62
C ASN A 90 -19.29 -5.72 -3.49
N PHE A 91 -19.72 -5.56 -2.23
CA PHE A 91 -18.86 -5.77 -1.06
C PHE A 91 -18.30 -7.20 -0.99
N LEU A 92 -19.13 -8.21 -1.25
CA LEU A 92 -18.68 -9.61 -1.31
C LEU A 92 -17.62 -9.79 -2.39
N LEU A 93 -17.84 -9.21 -3.56
CA LEU A 93 -16.92 -9.29 -4.68
C LEU A 93 -15.58 -8.62 -4.37
N ALA A 94 -15.54 -7.50 -3.65
CA ALA A 94 -14.27 -6.86 -3.24
C ALA A 94 -13.65 -7.39 -1.95
N SER A 95 -14.39 -8.21 -1.19
CA SER A 95 -13.95 -8.72 0.10
C SER A 95 -12.57 -9.38 0.08
N PRO A 96 -12.15 -10.14 -0.95
CA PRO A 96 -10.85 -10.81 -0.91
C PRO A 96 -9.68 -9.84 -1.00
N ILE A 97 -9.76 -8.83 -1.86
CA ILE A 97 -8.69 -7.80 -1.97
C ILE A 97 -8.63 -6.96 -0.69
N LEU A 98 -9.78 -6.54 -0.16
CA LEU A 98 -9.84 -5.80 1.11
C LEU A 98 -9.28 -6.63 2.27
N SER A 99 -9.62 -7.93 2.32
CA SER A 99 -9.14 -8.84 3.35
C SER A 99 -7.64 -9.07 3.26
N ILE A 100 -7.09 -9.31 2.06
CA ILE A 100 -5.63 -9.47 1.87
C ILE A 100 -4.90 -8.19 2.26
N ALA A 101 -5.41 -7.02 1.87
CA ALA A 101 -4.81 -5.74 2.21
C ALA A 101 -4.81 -5.49 3.74
N LEU A 102 -5.95 -5.72 4.40
CA LEU A 102 -6.06 -5.57 5.85
C LEU A 102 -5.20 -6.59 6.60
N CYS A 103 -5.24 -7.85 6.19
CA CYS A 103 -4.40 -8.91 6.76
C CYS A 103 -2.91 -8.62 6.59
N SER A 104 -2.49 -8.06 5.45
CA SER A 104 -1.11 -7.64 5.22
C SER A 104 -0.65 -6.61 6.25
N VAL A 105 -1.47 -5.56 6.47
CA VAL A 105 -1.18 -4.52 7.47
C VAL A 105 -1.17 -5.11 8.88
N VAL A 106 -2.19 -5.87 9.26
CA VAL A 106 -2.30 -6.46 10.61
C VAL A 106 -1.17 -7.45 10.87
N HIS A 107 -0.80 -8.27 9.89
CA HIS A 107 0.30 -9.23 10.01
C HIS A 107 1.62 -8.51 10.26
N TYR A 108 1.91 -7.44 9.50
CA TYR A 108 3.12 -6.64 9.71
C TYR A 108 3.15 -5.98 11.10
N VAL A 109 2.05 -5.35 11.52
CA VAL A 109 1.94 -4.69 12.83
C VAL A 109 2.13 -5.69 13.98
N LYS A 110 1.58 -6.91 13.85
CA LYS A 110 1.76 -7.98 14.85
C LYS A 110 3.19 -8.51 14.90
N LEU A 111 3.86 -8.61 13.76
CA LEU A 111 5.25 -9.07 13.69
C LEU A 111 6.22 -8.09 14.33
N GLN A 112 6.03 -6.78 14.08
CA GLN A 112 6.95 -5.75 14.55
C GLN A 112 6.23 -4.49 15.05
N PRO A 113 5.54 -4.56 16.20
CA PRO A 113 4.82 -3.41 16.74
C PRO A 113 5.76 -2.26 17.09
N GLN A 114 6.92 -2.55 17.67
CA GLN A 114 7.92 -1.54 18.07
C GLN A 114 8.46 -0.75 16.88
N VAL A 115 8.77 -1.42 15.76
CA VAL A 115 9.26 -0.77 14.53
C VAL A 115 8.15 0.04 13.87
N PHE A 116 6.92 -0.47 13.85
CA PHE A 116 5.77 0.24 13.30
C PHE A 116 5.44 1.51 14.07
N PHE A 117 5.34 1.45 15.41
CA PHE A 117 5.04 2.61 16.25
C PHE A 117 6.20 3.62 16.31
N SER A 118 7.45 3.15 16.23
CA SER A 118 8.60 4.05 16.12
C SER A 118 8.84 4.55 14.69
N LEU A 119 7.97 4.21 13.72
CA LEU A 119 8.11 4.57 12.30
C LEU A 119 9.47 4.16 11.69
N GLY A 120 10.13 3.17 12.29
CA GLY A 120 11.47 2.73 11.93
C GLY A 120 12.63 3.59 12.48
N PHE A 121 12.37 4.55 13.37
CA PHE A 121 13.42 5.40 13.98
C PHE A 121 14.11 4.76 15.19
N GLN A 122 13.46 3.81 15.86
CA GLN A 122 13.94 3.17 17.10
C GLN A 122 14.13 1.66 16.90
N ALA A 123 14.77 1.27 15.81
CA ALA A 123 15.14 -0.13 15.57
C ALA A 123 16.31 -0.61 16.46
N ASP A 124 17.02 0.32 17.10
CA ASP A 124 18.18 -0.01 17.93
C ASP A 124 17.82 -0.05 19.42
N ALA A 125 17.65 -1.28 19.96
CA ALA A 125 18.17 -1.77 21.25
C ALA A 125 17.29 -2.85 21.94
N LYS A 126 17.84 -4.09 22.01
CA LYS A 126 17.64 -5.21 22.98
C LYS A 126 16.67 -6.37 22.64
N PRO A 127 16.86 -7.59 23.22
CA PRO A 127 17.75 -8.61 22.67
C PRO A 127 17.03 -9.97 22.42
N ALA A 128 17.30 -10.58 21.26
CA ALA A 128 17.43 -12.03 20.99
C ALA A 128 16.44 -13.10 21.53
N SER A 129 15.48 -12.84 22.42
CA SER A 129 14.69 -13.90 23.06
C SER A 129 13.37 -14.20 22.35
N PHE A 130 12.71 -13.21 21.75
CA PHE A 130 11.42 -13.42 21.07
C PHE A 130 11.56 -13.78 19.57
N LEU A 131 12.67 -13.40 18.94
CA LEU A 131 12.96 -13.70 17.54
C LEU A 131 13.38 -15.15 17.29
N LYS A 132 13.90 -15.85 18.30
CA LYS A 132 14.39 -17.24 18.17
C LYS A 132 13.27 -18.22 17.77
N THR A 133 12.03 -17.92 18.15
CA THR A 133 10.86 -18.72 17.78
C THR A 133 10.47 -18.53 16.31
N GLN A 134 10.66 -17.34 15.73
CA GLN A 134 10.32 -17.05 14.33
C GLN A 134 11.44 -17.29 13.32
N THR A 135 12.72 -17.23 13.74
CA THR A 135 13.85 -17.65 12.89
C THR A 135 13.70 -19.13 12.52
N SER A 136 13.10 -19.95 13.37
CA SER A 136 12.90 -21.37 13.07
C SER A 136 11.90 -21.62 11.93
N THR A 137 10.85 -20.81 11.79
CA THR A 137 9.82 -21.00 10.75
C THR A 137 10.27 -20.45 9.40
N VAL A 138 10.80 -19.23 9.36
CA VAL A 138 11.29 -18.59 8.12
C VAL A 138 12.58 -19.27 7.63
N SER A 139 13.49 -19.64 8.52
CA SER A 139 14.71 -20.38 8.12
C SER A 139 14.38 -21.80 7.65
N ARG A 140 13.39 -22.50 8.26
CA ARG A 140 12.90 -23.79 7.72
C ARG A 140 12.24 -23.66 6.36
N GLU A 141 11.45 -22.61 6.11
CA GLU A 141 10.80 -22.40 4.80
C GLU A 141 11.82 -22.02 3.71
N VAL A 142 12.77 -21.13 4.00
CA VAL A 142 13.83 -20.75 3.05
C VAL A 142 14.80 -21.93 2.81
N GLN A 143 15.10 -22.73 3.84
CA GLN A 143 15.89 -23.97 3.69
C GLN A 143 15.13 -25.06 2.93
N ALA A 144 13.80 -25.19 3.10
CA ALA A 144 12.97 -26.12 2.33
C ALA A 144 12.90 -25.73 0.85
N LEU A 145 12.77 -24.44 0.55
CA LEU A 145 12.81 -23.90 -0.82
C LEU A 145 14.21 -24.06 -1.45
N ARG A 146 15.29 -23.85 -0.70
CA ARG A 146 16.67 -24.12 -1.15
C ARG A 146 16.94 -25.61 -1.35
N ARG A 147 16.45 -26.50 -0.48
CA ARG A 147 16.56 -27.96 -0.66
C ARG A 147 15.87 -28.42 -1.94
N ARG A 148 14.72 -27.83 -2.28
CA ARG A 148 14.01 -28.12 -3.54
C ARG A 148 14.78 -27.68 -4.79
N LYS A 149 15.63 -26.66 -4.67
CA LYS A 149 16.48 -26.13 -5.76
C LYS A 149 17.87 -26.80 -5.82
N ARG A 150 18.28 -27.53 -4.78
CA ARG A 150 19.60 -28.18 -4.70
C ARG A 150 19.66 -29.60 -5.27
N SER A 151 18.54 -30.13 -5.77
CA SER A 151 18.54 -31.44 -6.43
C SER A 151 19.19 -31.44 -7.83
N GLU A 152 19.69 -30.30 -8.33
CA GLU A 152 20.34 -30.19 -9.65
C GLU A 152 21.82 -29.79 -9.61
N GLN A 153 22.44 -29.53 -8.44
CA GLN A 153 23.89 -29.28 -8.43
C GLN A 153 24.52 -29.50 -7.05
N GLU A 154 25.28 -30.59 -6.96
CA GLU A 154 26.10 -30.98 -5.83
C GLU A 154 27.53 -30.45 -6.03
N VAL A 155 28.06 -29.72 -5.04
CA VAL A 155 29.42 -29.80 -4.43
C VAL A 155 29.49 -28.75 -3.28
N ALA A 156 30.16 -29.10 -2.18
CA ALA A 156 30.30 -28.37 -0.90
C ALA A 156 31.79 -28.07 -0.60
N PRO A 157 32.20 -27.51 0.57
CA PRO A 157 31.74 -26.30 1.28
C PRO A 157 32.91 -25.35 1.67
N THR A 158 32.60 -24.11 2.08
CA THR A 158 33.47 -23.35 3.02
C THR A 158 32.58 -22.57 3.99
N VAL A 159 32.78 -22.81 5.28
CA VAL A 159 31.99 -22.28 6.40
C VAL A 159 32.58 -20.94 6.82
N LEU A 160 31.87 -19.83 6.59
CA LEU A 160 32.16 -18.54 7.24
C LEU A 160 30.89 -17.67 7.37
N SER A 161 30.49 -17.40 8.61
CA SER A 161 29.72 -16.23 9.06
C SER A 161 28.41 -15.87 8.32
N THR A 162 27.55 -16.83 8.04
CA THR A 162 26.26 -16.58 7.34
C THR A 162 25.15 -16.01 8.24
N ASP A 163 25.20 -16.25 9.55
CA ASP A 163 24.06 -15.96 10.44
C ASP A 163 23.90 -14.47 10.77
N ASN A 164 24.98 -13.74 11.06
CA ASN A 164 24.91 -12.31 11.40
C ASN A 164 24.48 -11.44 10.20
N VAL A 165 24.93 -11.80 8.99
CA VAL A 165 24.56 -11.09 7.74
C VAL A 165 23.07 -11.30 7.41
N SER A 166 22.50 -12.44 7.78
CA SER A 166 21.09 -12.73 7.54
C SER A 166 20.15 -11.94 8.47
N ILE A 167 20.53 -11.78 9.74
CA ILE A 167 19.73 -11.09 10.76
C ILE A 167 19.67 -9.58 10.49
N GLU A 168 20.80 -8.92 10.18
CA GLU A 168 20.78 -7.49 9.80
C GLU A 168 19.98 -7.23 8.53
N LYS A 169 20.01 -8.17 7.57
CA LYS A 169 19.29 -8.01 6.30
C LYS A 169 17.77 -8.11 6.48
N VAL A 170 17.31 -8.97 7.38
CA VAL A 170 15.88 -9.09 7.72
C VAL A 170 15.39 -7.85 8.44
N ASP A 171 16.14 -7.35 9.42
CA ASP A 171 15.76 -6.16 10.18
C ASP A 171 15.70 -4.90 9.30
N ARG A 172 16.70 -4.73 8.43
CA ARG A 172 16.73 -3.66 7.43
C ARG A 172 15.57 -3.75 6.44
N PHE A 173 15.17 -4.95 6.03
CA PHE A 173 14.03 -5.15 5.13
C PHE A 173 12.71 -4.76 5.80
N SER A 174 12.54 -5.11 7.07
CA SER A 174 11.34 -4.72 7.81
C SER A 174 11.23 -3.20 7.97
N ILE A 175 12.33 -2.49 8.23
CA ILE A 175 12.34 -1.01 8.31
C ILE A 175 11.96 -0.37 6.98
N ILE A 176 12.46 -0.91 5.85
CA ILE A 176 12.11 -0.42 4.50
C ILE A 176 10.62 -0.60 4.21
N LEU A 177 9.98 -1.61 4.79
CA LEU A 177 8.58 -1.95 4.55
C LEU A 177 7.59 -1.02 5.28
N VAL A 178 8.00 -0.36 6.38
CA VAL A 178 7.17 0.57 7.18
C VAL A 178 6.39 1.58 6.33
N PRO A 179 7.02 2.42 5.48
CA PRO A 179 6.29 3.43 4.70
C PRO A 179 5.27 2.82 3.74
N PHE A 180 5.55 1.64 3.18
CA PHE A 180 4.62 0.95 2.29
C PHE A 180 3.40 0.43 3.03
N VAL A 181 3.59 -0.10 4.24
CA VAL A 181 2.48 -0.59 5.09
C VAL A 181 1.63 0.57 5.61
N LEU A 182 2.25 1.69 6.01
CA LEU A 182 1.53 2.90 6.40
C LEU A 182 0.72 3.46 5.23
N HIS A 183 1.32 3.53 4.04
CA HIS A 183 0.62 3.95 2.83
C HIS A 183 -0.55 3.02 2.50
N LEU A 184 -0.34 1.69 2.55
CA LEU A 184 -1.42 0.72 2.34
C LEU A 184 -2.52 0.87 3.40
N GLY A 185 -2.19 1.07 4.67
CA GLY A 185 -3.16 1.30 5.73
C GLY A 185 -4.02 2.54 5.47
N PHE A 186 -3.40 3.65 5.06
CA PHE A 186 -4.13 4.86 4.64
C PHE A 186 -5.04 4.59 3.44
N MET A 187 -4.55 3.85 2.45
CA MET A 187 -5.35 3.49 1.28
C MET A 187 -6.54 2.60 1.66
N VAL A 188 -6.35 1.59 2.50
CA VAL A 188 -7.42 0.69 2.98
C VAL A 188 -8.47 1.46 3.77
N ALA A 189 -8.05 2.36 4.66
CA ALA A 189 -8.98 3.20 5.41
C ALA A 189 -9.81 4.09 4.47
N THR A 190 -9.15 4.77 3.52
CA THR A 190 -9.86 5.61 2.55
C THR A 190 -10.81 4.80 1.67
N ALA A 191 -10.35 3.64 1.20
CA ALA A 191 -11.13 2.72 0.38
C ALA A 191 -12.38 2.22 1.11
N PHE A 192 -12.26 1.90 2.40
CA PHE A 192 -13.36 1.38 3.21
C PHE A 192 -14.38 2.47 3.60
N PHE A 193 -13.91 3.64 4.05
CA PHE A 193 -14.79 4.66 4.61
C PHE A 193 -15.41 5.61 3.59
N VAL A 194 -14.75 5.84 2.46
CA VAL A 194 -15.10 6.95 1.54
C VAL A 194 -15.36 6.47 0.11
N MET A 195 -14.62 5.46 -0.37
CA MET A 195 -14.70 5.05 -1.77
C MET A 195 -15.82 4.06 -2.04
N HIS A 196 -16.34 4.11 -3.27
CA HIS A 196 -17.16 3.04 -3.82
C HIS A 196 -16.32 1.79 -4.01
N VAL A 197 -16.90 0.62 -3.70
CA VAL A 197 -16.20 -0.67 -3.82
C VAL A 197 -15.65 -0.92 -5.22
N GLN A 198 -16.38 -0.46 -6.25
CA GLN A 198 -15.99 -0.58 -7.65
C GLN A 198 -14.69 0.16 -8.00
N VAL A 199 -14.36 1.20 -7.24
CA VAL A 199 -13.12 1.98 -7.39
C VAL A 199 -12.07 1.50 -6.40
N ALA A 200 -12.49 1.05 -5.22
CA ALA A 200 -11.62 0.60 -4.13
C ALA A 200 -10.68 -0.54 -4.55
N THR A 201 -11.16 -1.55 -5.29
CA THR A 201 -10.34 -2.69 -5.72
C THR A 201 -9.19 -2.26 -6.65
N ARG A 202 -9.48 -1.39 -7.63
CA ARG A 202 -8.49 -0.81 -8.55
C ARG A 202 -7.53 0.13 -7.85
N PHE A 203 -8.05 0.90 -6.90
CA PHE A 203 -7.22 1.78 -6.10
C PHE A 203 -6.22 0.97 -5.28
N LEU A 204 -6.68 -0.08 -4.58
CA LEU A 204 -5.83 -0.94 -3.77
C LEU A 204 -4.84 -1.77 -4.59
N SER A 205 -5.22 -2.25 -5.78
CA SER A 205 -4.33 -3.04 -6.64
C SER A 205 -3.09 -2.27 -7.11
N SER A 206 -3.06 -0.94 -7.01
CA SER A 206 -1.85 -0.16 -7.28
C SER A 206 -0.73 -0.36 -6.23
N SER A 207 -1.02 -1.01 -5.09
CA SER A 207 -0.10 -1.12 -3.96
C SER A 207 0.66 -2.46 -3.93
N PRO A 208 2.01 -2.45 -4.08
CA PRO A 208 2.84 -3.66 -4.08
C PRO A 208 2.70 -4.61 -2.86
N PRO A 209 2.52 -4.13 -1.60
CA PRO A 209 2.47 -5.00 -0.43
C PRO A 209 1.32 -6.02 -0.43
N ILE A 210 0.24 -5.76 -1.18
CA ILE A 210 -0.86 -6.72 -1.35
C ILE A 210 -0.34 -7.97 -2.06
N TYR A 211 0.41 -7.80 -3.14
CA TYR A 211 0.97 -8.91 -3.92
C TYR A 211 2.08 -9.65 -3.17
N TRP A 212 2.93 -8.91 -2.46
CA TRP A 212 3.98 -9.52 -1.62
C TRP A 212 3.36 -10.39 -0.54
N PHE A 213 2.33 -9.90 0.15
CA PHE A 213 1.64 -10.68 1.17
C PHE A 213 0.87 -11.86 0.56
N ALA A 214 0.20 -11.68 -0.58
CA ALA A 214 -0.45 -12.79 -1.28
C ALA A 214 0.54 -13.90 -1.68
N SER A 215 1.74 -13.53 -2.15
CA SER A 215 2.79 -14.50 -2.48
C SER A 215 3.32 -15.25 -1.26
N TYR A 216 3.43 -14.56 -0.12
CA TYR A 216 3.81 -15.16 1.16
C TYR A 216 2.75 -16.17 1.63
N VAL A 217 1.46 -15.82 1.58
CA VAL A 217 0.36 -16.73 1.92
C VAL A 217 0.36 -17.97 1.03
N LEU A 218 0.61 -17.80 -0.27
CA LEU A 218 0.70 -18.91 -1.22
C LEU A 218 1.87 -19.87 -0.89
N ALA A 219 3.00 -19.33 -0.44
CA ALA A 219 4.17 -20.12 -0.06
C ALA A 219 3.97 -20.88 1.27
N SER A 220 3.41 -20.23 2.29
CA SER A 220 3.28 -20.79 3.63
C SER A 220 2.03 -21.65 3.83
N HIS A 221 0.91 -21.28 3.20
CA HIS A 221 -0.38 -21.95 3.35
C HIS A 221 -0.97 -22.34 2.00
N LYS A 222 -0.58 -23.50 1.49
CA LYS A 222 -1.00 -23.99 0.16
C LYS A 222 -2.52 -23.91 -0.07
N GLY A 223 -3.35 -24.30 0.90
CA GLY A 223 -4.82 -24.26 0.77
C GLY A 223 -5.38 -22.85 0.54
N TRP A 224 -5.03 -21.90 1.42
CA TRP A 224 -5.43 -20.49 1.30
C TRP A 224 -4.83 -19.84 0.05
N GLY A 225 -3.61 -20.22 -0.31
CA GLY A 225 -2.96 -19.82 -1.55
C GLY A 225 -3.74 -20.23 -2.81
N TYR A 226 -4.15 -21.49 -2.91
CA TYR A 226 -4.97 -21.96 -4.04
C TYR A 226 -6.33 -21.27 -4.09
N LEU A 227 -6.93 -20.94 -2.94
CA LEU A 227 -8.17 -20.17 -2.88
C LEU A 227 -7.98 -18.76 -3.44
N ILE A 228 -6.93 -18.05 -3.03
CA ILE A 228 -6.61 -16.71 -3.55
C ILE A 228 -6.35 -16.76 -5.05
N TRP A 229 -5.55 -17.73 -5.50
CA TRP A 229 -5.23 -17.88 -6.92
C TRP A 229 -6.47 -18.21 -7.76
N GLY A 230 -7.30 -19.15 -7.30
CA GLY A 230 -8.56 -19.51 -7.95
C GLY A 230 -9.52 -18.34 -8.02
N TYR A 231 -9.63 -17.54 -6.95
CA TYR A 231 -10.41 -16.32 -6.96
C TYR A 231 -9.87 -15.30 -7.98
N CYS A 232 -8.55 -15.05 -8.01
CA CYS A 232 -7.95 -14.12 -8.99
C CYS A 232 -8.19 -14.58 -10.44
N ALA A 233 -8.04 -15.88 -10.71
CA ALA A 233 -8.30 -16.45 -12.03
C ALA A 233 -9.77 -16.31 -12.42
N ALA A 234 -10.69 -16.66 -11.52
CA ALA A 234 -12.13 -16.49 -11.72
C ALA A 234 -12.49 -15.01 -11.96
N TYR A 235 -11.93 -14.10 -11.16
CA TYR A 235 -12.14 -12.65 -11.29
C TYR A 235 -11.72 -12.14 -12.66
N ILE A 236 -10.55 -12.56 -13.16
CA ILE A 236 -10.07 -12.17 -14.49
C ILE A 236 -10.96 -12.73 -15.60
N LEU A 237 -11.36 -14.00 -15.50
CA LEU A 237 -12.22 -14.65 -16.49
C LEU A 237 -13.60 -14.00 -16.55
N ILE A 238 -14.25 -13.87 -15.39
CA ILE A 238 -15.55 -13.21 -15.23
C ILE A 238 -15.46 -11.76 -15.71
N GLY A 239 -14.43 -11.03 -15.28
CA GLY A 239 -14.23 -9.65 -15.70
C GLY A 239 -14.05 -9.48 -17.20
N SER A 240 -13.28 -10.36 -17.83
CA SER A 240 -13.10 -10.36 -19.29
C SER A 240 -14.41 -10.65 -20.01
N LEU A 241 -15.20 -11.61 -19.53
CA LEU A 241 -16.51 -11.94 -20.11
C LEU A 241 -17.50 -10.78 -19.99
N LEU A 242 -17.63 -10.17 -18.80
CA LEU A 242 -18.54 -9.04 -18.61
C LEU A 242 -18.11 -7.82 -19.43
N PHE A 243 -16.81 -7.52 -19.45
CA PHE A 243 -16.27 -6.39 -20.21
C PHE A 243 -16.52 -6.54 -21.71
N SER A 244 -16.30 -7.73 -22.28
CA SER A 244 -16.61 -8.01 -23.69
C SER A 244 -18.10 -7.91 -24.02
N ASN A 245 -18.97 -8.03 -23.03
CA ASN A 245 -20.42 -7.88 -23.18
C ASN A 245 -20.94 -6.49 -22.73
N PHE A 246 -20.05 -5.50 -22.55
CA PHE A 246 -20.38 -4.14 -22.11
C PHE A 246 -21.09 -4.04 -20.75
N TYR A 247 -20.97 -5.06 -19.89
CA TYR A 247 -21.47 -4.99 -18.53
C TYR A 247 -20.47 -4.28 -17.61
N PRO A 248 -20.94 -3.52 -16.61
CA PRO A 248 -20.08 -2.90 -15.63
C PRO A 248 -19.41 -3.98 -14.76
N PHE A 249 -18.08 -4.00 -14.77
CA PHE A 249 -17.27 -4.86 -13.91
C PHE A 249 -16.30 -4.01 -13.09
N THR A 250 -16.05 -4.43 -11.84
CA THR A 250 -15.18 -3.73 -10.89
C THR A 250 -13.72 -3.98 -11.15
#